data_AF-A0A917VNS5-F1
#
_entry.id   AF-A0A917VNS5-F1
#
_cell.length_a   1.000
_cell.length_b   1.000
_cell.length_c   1.000
_cell.angle_alpha   90.00
_cell.angle_beta   90.00
_cell.angle_gamma   90.00
#
_symmetry.space_group_name_H-M   'P 1'
#
loop_
_entity.id
_entity.type
_entity.pdbx_description
1 polymer ?
#
loop_
_entity_poly.entity_id
_entity_poly.type
_entity_poly.pdbx_seq_one_letter_code
_entity_poly.pdbx_strand_id
1 'polypeptide(L)'
;MRRTQSPEVFRHAVRGFAVYRNATLDPTLRELGQCRAGFARGSQFVFSQHCKQMRSLGVPEEKIAAVPHWQISDSYSPLERAVLAYTDALVYDGGRVPDEVFEVLRGALSDQEILELTYITTLYDMYATICRALRLEYDDRPELIDEVRLPEGVEARDLSEDLSRA
;
A
#
# COMPACT_ATOMS: atom_id res chain seq x y z
N MET A 1 8.14 -2.92 -24.80
CA MET A 1 8.30 -2.86 -23.32
C MET A 1 9.76 -2.54 -22.98
N ARG A 2 10.14 -1.25 -22.92
CA ARG A 2 11.52 -0.76 -22.65
C ARG A 2 11.68 -0.09 -21.26
N ARG A 3 10.66 -0.18 -20.40
CA ARG A 3 10.53 0.67 -19.19
C ARG A 3 11.41 0.25 -17.99
N THR A 4 12.14 -0.87 -18.06
CA THR A 4 12.88 -1.45 -16.92
C THR A 4 14.34 -1.80 -17.25
N GLN A 5 15.01 -0.99 -18.07
CA GLN A 5 16.33 -1.31 -18.64
C GLN A 5 17.51 -0.68 -17.86
N SER A 6 17.43 -0.62 -16.53
CA SER A 6 18.56 -0.18 -15.70
C SER A 6 19.06 -1.32 -14.81
N PRO A 7 20.12 -2.05 -15.23
CA PRO A 7 20.70 -3.12 -14.44
C PRO A 7 21.17 -2.68 -13.05
N GLU A 8 21.65 -1.44 -12.91
CA GLU A 8 22.10 -0.91 -11.62
C GLU A 8 20.92 -0.69 -10.66
N VAL A 9 19.80 -0.12 -11.13
CA VAL A 9 18.59 0.04 -10.32
C VAL A 9 18.04 -1.32 -9.92
N PHE A 10 17.98 -2.28 -10.85
CA PHE A 10 17.51 -3.62 -10.55
C PHE A 10 18.41 -4.33 -9.51
N ARG A 11 19.73 -4.21 -9.66
CA ARG A 11 20.68 -4.78 -8.68
C ARG A 11 20.51 -4.15 -7.30
N HIS A 12 20.32 -2.84 -7.22
CA HIS A 12 20.05 -2.15 -5.96
C HIS A 12 18.73 -2.61 -5.33
N ALA A 13 17.65 -2.66 -6.12
CA ALA A 13 16.34 -3.10 -5.67
C ALA A 13 16.38 -4.52 -5.07
N VAL A 14 17.04 -5.45 -5.77
CA VAL A 14 17.21 -6.84 -5.32
C VAL A 14 18.08 -6.93 -4.06
N ARG A 15 19.11 -6.09 -3.90
CA ARG A 15 19.89 -6.02 -2.66
C ARG A 15 19.04 -5.54 -1.47
N GLY A 16 18.10 -4.62 -1.71
CA GLY A 16 17.11 -4.21 -0.72
C GLY A 16 16.30 -5.38 -0.16
N PHE A 17 16.06 -6.43 -0.96
CA PHE A 17 15.36 -7.63 -0.48
C PHE A 17 16.12 -8.39 0.60
N ALA A 18 17.46 -8.29 0.62
CA ALA A 18 18.26 -8.91 1.68
C ALA A 18 18.07 -8.19 3.02
N VAL A 19 17.79 -6.87 3.01
CA VAL A 19 17.60 -6.08 4.23
C VAL A 19 16.41 -6.62 5.02
N TYR A 20 15.26 -6.80 4.37
CA TYR A 20 14.06 -7.22 5.09
C TYR A 20 14.00 -8.73 5.35
N ARG A 21 14.69 -9.56 4.55
CA ARG A 21 14.82 -11.00 4.81
C ARG A 21 15.59 -11.31 6.09
N ASN A 22 16.47 -10.40 6.51
CA ASN A 22 17.29 -10.51 7.71
C ASN A 22 16.80 -9.62 8.86
N ALA A 23 15.64 -8.98 8.70
CA ALA A 23 15.04 -8.16 9.75
C ALA A 23 14.67 -9.02 10.97
N THR A 24 14.77 -8.42 12.16
CA THR A 24 14.37 -9.03 13.42
C THR A 24 12.85 -9.03 13.63
N LEU A 25 12.15 -8.08 13.00
CA LEU A 25 10.69 -7.97 13.02
C LEU A 25 10.01 -9.28 12.60
N ASP A 26 8.95 -9.63 13.32
CA ASP A 26 8.09 -10.77 13.01
C ASP A 26 7.69 -10.79 11.52
N PRO A 27 7.93 -11.91 10.79
CA PRO A 27 7.64 -12.00 9.36
C PRO A 27 6.18 -11.72 9.00
N THR A 28 5.23 -12.08 9.86
CA THR A 28 3.79 -11.85 9.64
C THR A 28 3.46 -10.36 9.74
N LEU A 29 4.00 -9.65 10.74
CA LEU A 29 3.82 -8.20 10.86
C LEU A 29 4.46 -7.46 9.67
N ARG A 30 5.63 -7.93 9.25
CA ARG A 30 6.31 -7.43 8.05
C ARG A 30 5.45 -7.61 6.80
N GLU A 31 4.92 -8.81 6.55
CA GLU A 31 4.05 -9.04 5.39
C GLU A 31 2.72 -8.28 5.48
N LEU A 32 2.18 -8.06 6.69
CA LEU A 32 0.96 -7.28 6.89
C LEU A 32 1.14 -5.83 6.44
N GLY A 33 2.25 -5.18 6.83
CA GLY A 33 2.58 -3.81 6.39
C GLY A 33 2.79 -3.72 4.87
N GLN A 34 3.56 -4.64 4.29
CA GLN A 34 3.81 -4.69 2.84
C GLN A 34 2.51 -4.92 2.04
N CYS A 35 1.66 -5.84 2.50
CA CYS A 35 0.37 -6.15 1.89
C CYS A 35 -0.55 -4.93 1.91
N ARG A 36 -0.67 -4.28 3.08
CA ARG A 36 -1.51 -3.09 3.21
C ARG A 36 -0.96 -1.92 2.39
N ALA A 37 0.35 -1.72 2.30
CA ALA A 37 0.94 -0.70 1.45
C ALA A 37 0.61 -0.91 -0.04
N GLY A 38 0.70 -2.15 -0.53
CA GLY A 38 0.30 -2.52 -1.89
C GLY A 38 -1.17 -2.22 -2.16
N PHE A 39 -2.06 -2.60 -1.24
CA PHE A 39 -3.49 -2.27 -1.33
C PHE A 39 -3.73 -0.76 -1.33
N ALA A 40 -3.12 -0.04 -0.38
CA ALA A 40 -3.35 1.38 -0.18
C ALA A 40 -2.85 2.24 -1.35
N ARG A 41 -1.77 1.83 -2.01
CA ARG A 41 -1.34 2.44 -3.27
C ARG A 41 -2.11 1.98 -4.49
N GLY A 42 -2.96 0.96 -4.37
CA GLY A 42 -3.73 0.39 -5.48
C GLY A 42 -2.89 -0.43 -6.45
N SER A 43 -1.74 -0.96 -6.02
CA SER A 43 -0.94 -1.88 -6.85
C SER A 43 -1.44 -3.30 -6.68
N GLN A 44 -2.02 -3.85 -7.75
CA GLN A 44 -2.49 -5.23 -7.80
C GLN A 44 -1.33 -6.21 -7.73
N PHE A 45 -0.18 -5.89 -8.34
CA PHE A 45 0.99 -6.75 -8.27
C PHE A 45 1.50 -6.88 -6.83
N VAL A 46 1.83 -5.77 -6.16
CA VAL A 46 2.39 -5.79 -4.81
C VAL A 46 1.41 -6.44 -3.83
N PHE A 47 0.15 -6.02 -3.84
CA PHE A 47 -0.88 -6.62 -2.98
C PHE A 47 -0.98 -8.14 -3.18
N SER A 48 -1.04 -8.62 -4.42
CA SER A 48 -1.15 -10.06 -4.70
C SER A 48 0.07 -10.85 -4.24
N GLN A 49 1.28 -10.31 -4.42
CA GLN A 49 2.51 -10.99 -3.99
C GLN A 49 2.56 -11.13 -2.46
N HIS A 50 2.21 -10.09 -1.71
CA HIS A 50 2.22 -10.19 -0.24
C HIS A 50 1.07 -11.01 0.32
N CYS A 51 -0.09 -11.06 -0.34
CA CYS A 51 -1.11 -12.06 -0.01
C CYS A 51 -0.55 -13.50 -0.15
N LYS A 52 0.26 -13.79 -1.17
CA LYS A 52 0.91 -15.12 -1.32
C LYS A 52 1.95 -15.38 -0.21
N GLN A 53 2.74 -14.37 0.16
CA GLN A 53 3.71 -14.49 1.25
C GLN A 53 3.01 -14.71 2.60
N MET A 54 1.95 -13.97 2.91
CA MET A 54 1.12 -14.19 4.11
C MET A 54 0.58 -15.62 4.17
N ARG A 55 0.06 -16.16 3.05
CA ARG A 55 -0.36 -17.58 2.98
C ARG A 55 0.80 -18.54 3.27
N SER A 56 2.00 -18.25 2.76
CA SER A 56 3.18 -19.09 3.00
C SER A 56 3.64 -19.10 4.47
N LEU A 57 3.30 -18.05 5.23
CA LEU A 57 3.52 -17.95 6.67
C LEU A 57 2.37 -18.56 7.50
N GLY A 58 1.36 -19.14 6.86
CA GLY A 58 0.21 -19.75 7.54
C GLY A 58 -0.84 -18.75 8.02
N VAL A 59 -0.84 -17.50 7.53
CA VAL A 59 -1.89 -16.54 7.87
C VAL A 59 -3.23 -17.02 7.29
N PRO A 60 -4.31 -17.09 8.08
CA PRO A 60 -5.63 -17.52 7.62
C PRO A 60 -6.19 -16.67 6.48
N GLU A 61 -6.90 -17.31 5.54
CA GLU A 61 -7.46 -16.62 4.37
C GLU A 61 -8.44 -15.51 4.77
N GLU A 62 -9.24 -15.72 5.81
CA GLU A 62 -10.16 -14.72 6.35
C GLU A 62 -9.44 -13.42 6.76
N LYS A 63 -8.23 -13.55 7.32
CA LYS A 63 -7.40 -12.42 7.76
C LYS A 63 -6.71 -11.74 6.59
N ILE A 64 -6.36 -12.47 5.53
CA ILE A 64 -5.82 -11.90 4.29
C ILE A 64 -6.91 -11.13 3.54
N ALA A 65 -8.10 -11.74 3.41
CA ALA A 65 -9.26 -11.13 2.77
C ALA A 65 -9.71 -9.85 3.50
N ALA A 66 -9.47 -9.75 4.81
CA ALA A 66 -9.82 -8.60 5.61
C ALA A 66 -8.91 -7.36 5.45
N VAL A 67 -7.73 -7.48 4.81
CA VAL A 67 -6.76 -6.37 4.71
C VAL A 67 -7.34 -5.09 4.07
N PRO A 68 -8.17 -5.15 3.02
CA PRO A 68 -8.83 -3.97 2.45
C PRO A 68 -9.70 -3.19 3.45
N HIS A 69 -10.35 -3.89 4.37
CA HIS A 69 -11.38 -3.37 5.28
C HIS A 69 -11.06 -3.70 6.74
N TRP A 70 -9.78 -3.59 7.10
CA TRP A 70 -9.24 -4.03 8.36
C TRP A 70 -9.83 -3.31 9.57
N GLN A 71 -10.27 -2.05 9.40
CA GLN A 71 -10.81 -1.21 10.46
C GLN A 71 -12.03 -1.84 11.15
N ILE A 72 -12.84 -2.60 10.39
CA ILE A 72 -14.06 -3.25 10.88
C ILE A 72 -13.90 -4.76 11.09
N SER A 73 -12.70 -5.30 10.89
CA SER A 73 -12.43 -6.74 11.05
C SER A 73 -12.01 -7.06 12.49
N ASP A 74 -12.59 -8.14 13.02
CA ASP A 74 -12.23 -8.71 14.31
C ASP A 74 -11.02 -9.67 14.23
N SER A 75 -10.44 -9.87 13.04
CA SER A 75 -9.35 -10.84 12.81
C SER A 75 -7.97 -10.37 13.28
N TYR A 76 -7.83 -9.11 13.68
CA TYR A 76 -6.54 -8.48 14.00
C TYR A 76 -6.43 -8.16 15.48
N SER A 77 -5.30 -8.55 16.07
CA SER A 77 -4.90 -8.13 17.41
C SER A 77 -4.63 -6.62 17.50
N PRO A 78 -4.55 -6.03 18.70
CA PRO A 78 -4.21 -4.61 18.86
C PRO A 78 -2.91 -4.20 18.15
N LEU A 79 -1.86 -5.03 18.23
CA LEU A 79 -0.59 -4.78 17.55
C LEU A 79 -0.74 -4.79 16.02
N GLU A 80 -1.46 -5.76 15.47
CA GLU A 80 -1.67 -5.83 14.02
C GLU A 80 -2.52 -4.67 13.50
N ARG A 81 -3.52 -4.24 14.28
CA ARG A 81 -4.29 -3.02 13.98
C ARG A 81 -3.41 -1.77 14.01
N ALA A 82 -2.46 -1.70 14.95
CA ALA A 82 -1.48 -0.61 14.98
C ALA A 82 -0.56 -0.65 13.75
N VAL A 83 -0.08 -1.82 13.31
CA VAL A 83 0.71 -1.97 12.07
C VAL A 83 -0.07 -1.52 10.84
N LEU A 84 -1.36 -1.86 10.74
CA LEU A 84 -2.24 -1.46 9.65
C LEU A 84 -2.51 0.05 9.66
N ALA A 85 -2.80 0.63 10.83
CA ALA A 85 -2.97 2.07 11.00
C ALA A 85 -1.69 2.84 10.69
N TYR A 86 -0.55 2.33 11.14
CA TYR A 86 0.78 2.87 10.86
C TYR A 86 1.06 2.87 9.36
N THR A 87 0.72 1.77 8.68
CA THR A 87 0.85 1.66 7.22
C THR A 87 -0.03 2.68 6.49
N ASP A 88 -1.29 2.84 6.90
CA ASP A 88 -2.18 3.85 6.32
C ASP A 88 -1.62 5.27 6.51
N ALA A 89 -1.08 5.61 7.68
CA ALA A 89 -0.46 6.90 7.94
C ALA A 89 0.83 7.14 7.13
N LEU A 90 1.66 6.11 6.95
CA LEU A 90 2.84 6.19 6.07
C LEU A 90 2.43 6.47 4.62
N VAL A 91 1.41 5.77 4.13
CA VAL A 91 1.03 5.77 2.71
C VAL A 91 0.12 6.94 2.38
N TYR A 92 -1.00 7.11 3.07
CA TYR A 92 -1.98 8.15 2.76
C TYR A 92 -1.61 9.52 3.34
N ASP A 93 -1.04 9.55 4.55
CA ASP A 93 -0.79 10.81 5.27
C ASP A 93 0.68 11.30 5.15
N GLY A 94 1.49 10.63 4.32
CA GLY A 94 2.88 11.00 4.08
C GLY A 94 3.77 10.85 5.32
N GLY A 95 3.47 9.90 6.21
CA GLY A 95 4.22 9.64 7.42
C GLY A 95 3.79 10.45 8.64
N ARG A 96 2.68 11.19 8.56
CA ARG A 96 2.08 11.87 9.73
C ARG A 96 1.32 10.87 10.58
N VAL A 97 2.05 10.14 11.41
CA VAL A 97 1.51 9.09 12.27
C VAL A 97 1.01 9.69 13.60
N PRO A 98 -0.21 9.36 14.06
CA PRO A 98 -0.69 9.75 15.39
C PRO A 98 0.14 9.13 16.52
N ASP A 99 0.35 9.88 17.60
CA ASP A 99 1.16 9.43 18.75
C ASP A 99 0.60 8.14 19.37
N GLU A 100 -0.72 7.98 19.42
CA GLU A 100 -1.38 6.80 19.98
C GLU A 100 -1.04 5.51 19.22
N VAL A 101 -0.80 5.60 17.90
CA VAL A 101 -0.33 4.44 17.11
C VAL A 101 1.09 4.08 17.52
N PHE A 102 1.96 5.07 17.71
CA PHE A 102 3.33 4.86 18.18
C PHE A 102 3.38 4.32 19.61
N GLU A 103 2.48 4.73 20.50
CA GLU A 103 2.39 4.16 21.86
C GLU A 103 2.11 2.66 21.82
N VAL A 104 1.16 2.20 20.99
CA VAL A 104 0.86 0.76 20.86
C VAL A 104 2.05 0.01 20.27
N LEU A 105 2.70 0.56 19.24
CA LEU A 105 3.88 -0.06 18.64
C LEU A 105 5.03 -0.18 19.65
N ARG A 106 5.36 0.90 20.39
CA ARG A 106 6.41 0.90 21.41
C ARG A 106 6.10 -0.01 22.60
N GLY A 107 4.83 -0.27 22.86
CA GLY A 107 4.40 -1.22 23.88
C GLY A 107 4.71 -2.68 23.55
N ALA A 108 4.96 -3.02 22.28
CA ALA A 108 5.12 -4.40 21.82
C ALA A 108 6.37 -4.66 20.95
N LEU A 109 6.95 -3.62 20.35
CA LEU A 109 8.10 -3.69 19.46
C LEU A 109 9.24 -2.83 19.99
N SER A 110 10.47 -3.26 19.75
CA SER A 110 11.67 -2.45 19.97
C SER A 110 11.81 -1.31 18.95
N ASP A 111 12.61 -0.30 19.28
CA ASP A 111 12.93 0.79 18.34
C ASP A 111 13.52 0.27 17.02
N GLN A 112 14.31 -0.81 17.08
CA GLN A 112 14.86 -1.47 15.89
C GLN A 112 13.74 -2.07 15.03
N GLU A 113 12.82 -2.82 15.62
CA GLU A 113 11.71 -3.44 14.89
C GLU A 113 10.75 -2.39 14.31
N ILE A 114 10.54 -1.27 14.99
CA ILE A 114 9.74 -0.14 14.47
C ILE A 114 10.45 0.49 13.26
N LEU A 115 11.78 0.70 13.33
CA LEU A 115 12.55 1.20 12.18
C LEU A 115 12.50 0.21 11.02
N GLU A 116 12.65 -1.09 11.27
CA GLU A 116 12.51 -2.14 10.27
C GLU A 116 11.12 -2.12 9.64
N LEU A 117 10.05 -2.08 10.44
CA LEU A 117 8.67 -1.96 9.95
C LEU A 117 8.50 -0.74 9.04
N THR A 118 9.01 0.43 9.47
CA THR A 118 8.94 1.69 8.73
C THR A 118 9.64 1.58 7.38
N TYR A 119 10.90 1.16 7.39
CA TYR A 119 11.73 1.05 6.20
C TYR A 119 11.14 0.05 5.20
N ILE A 120 10.69 -1.11 5.68
CA ILE A 120 10.18 -2.18 4.81
C ILE A 120 8.82 -1.79 4.20
N THR A 121 7.95 -1.19 5.00
CA THR A 121 6.64 -0.73 4.52
C THR A 121 6.80 0.37 3.47
N THR A 122 7.65 1.37 3.73
CA THR A 122 7.92 2.47 2.78
C THR A 122 8.66 2.00 1.52
N LEU A 123 9.53 0.98 1.64
CA LEU A 123 10.15 0.34 0.48
C LEU A 123 9.09 -0.27 -0.46
N TYR A 124 8.05 -0.90 0.10
CA TYR A 124 6.98 -1.49 -0.70
C TYR A 124 5.92 -0.51 -1.18
N ASP A 125 5.71 0.59 -0.46
CA ASP A 125 5.02 1.76 -1.01
C ASP A 125 5.73 2.26 -2.28
N MET A 126 7.05 2.47 -2.20
CA MET A 126 7.86 2.88 -3.36
C MET A 126 7.73 1.88 -4.52
N TYR A 127 7.83 0.57 -4.27
CA TYR A 127 7.65 -0.42 -5.34
C TYR A 127 6.23 -0.44 -5.93
N ALA A 128 5.19 -0.34 -5.10
CA ALA A 128 3.80 -0.26 -5.56
C ALA A 128 3.59 0.98 -6.46
N THR A 129 4.16 2.11 -6.06
CA THR A 129 4.15 3.35 -6.83
C THR A 129 4.86 3.20 -8.17
N ILE A 130 6.05 2.58 -8.20
CA ILE A 130 6.81 2.32 -9.43
C ILE A 130 6.03 1.39 -10.38
N CYS A 131 5.49 0.28 -9.87
CA CYS A 131 4.72 -0.67 -10.66
C CYS A 131 3.52 0.00 -11.34
N ARG A 132 2.77 0.83 -10.62
CA ARG A 132 1.67 1.63 -11.18
C ARG A 132 2.14 2.66 -12.18
N ALA A 133 3.13 3.49 -11.83
CA ALA A 133 3.61 4.57 -12.67
C ALA A 133 4.12 4.07 -14.03
N LEU A 134 4.82 2.92 -14.01
CA LEU A 134 5.37 2.33 -15.23
C LEU A 134 4.41 1.35 -15.92
N ARG A 135 3.22 1.10 -15.33
CA ARG A 135 2.24 0.10 -15.77
C ARG A 135 2.91 -1.26 -15.99
N LEU A 136 3.51 -1.80 -14.94
CA LEU A 136 4.20 -3.09 -14.97
C LEU A 136 3.23 -4.22 -14.61
N GLU A 137 3.36 -5.35 -15.31
CA GLU A 137 2.65 -6.60 -15.01
C GLU A 137 1.13 -6.39 -14.83
N TYR A 138 0.60 -6.69 -13.63
CA TYR A 138 -0.81 -6.61 -13.29
C TYR A 138 -1.33 -5.19 -13.04
N ASP A 139 -0.45 -4.19 -13.05
CA ASP A 139 -0.82 -2.78 -12.87
C ASP A 139 -1.05 -2.04 -14.22
N ASP A 140 -0.85 -2.71 -15.37
CA ASP A 140 -1.26 -2.18 -16.68
C ASP A 140 -2.76 -2.39 -16.92
N ARG A 141 -3.57 -1.58 -16.26
CA ARG A 141 -5.03 -1.58 -16.41
C ARG A 141 -5.56 -0.14 -16.62
N PRO A 142 -6.72 0.02 -17.27
CA PRO A 142 -7.37 1.33 -17.37
C PRO A 142 -7.66 1.90 -15.98
N GLU A 143 -7.54 3.22 -15.84
CA GLU A 143 -8.01 3.91 -14.64
C GLU A 143 -9.55 3.81 -14.58
N LEU A 144 -10.08 3.70 -13.36
CA LEU A 144 -11.54 3.62 -13.15
C LEU A 144 -12.23 4.97 -13.37
N ILE A 145 -11.49 6.06 -13.13
CA ILE A 145 -11.93 7.43 -13.37
C ILE A 145 -11.20 7.91 -14.61
N ASP A 146 -11.97 8.11 -15.69
CA ASP A 146 -11.52 8.70 -16.93
C ASP A 146 -12.37 9.92 -17.27
N GLU A 147 -11.82 10.84 -18.05
CA GLU A 147 -12.54 12.01 -18.52
C GLU A 147 -13.66 11.59 -19.47
N VAL A 148 -14.91 11.90 -19.11
CA VAL A 148 -16.02 11.80 -20.05
C VAL A 148 -16.02 13.07 -20.91
N ARG A 149 -15.43 12.97 -22.10
CA ARG A 149 -15.41 14.09 -23.04
C ARG A 149 -16.81 14.43 -23.53
N LEU A 150 -17.09 15.73 -23.65
CA LEU A 150 -18.31 16.20 -24.29
C LEU A 150 -18.34 15.73 -25.76
N PRO A 151 -19.48 15.24 -26.26
CA PRO A 151 -19.63 14.93 -27.68
C PRO A 151 -19.36 16.16 -28.56
N GLU A 152 -18.84 15.93 -29.76
CA GLU A 152 -18.64 17.02 -30.73
C GLU A 152 -19.95 17.78 -30.97
N GLY A 153 -19.88 19.11 -30.94
CA GLY A 153 -21.03 20.00 -31.15
C GLY A 153 -21.93 20.21 -29.93
N VAL A 154 -21.59 19.65 -28.76
CA VAL A 154 -22.32 19.88 -27.50
C VAL A 154 -21.56 20.87 -26.61
N GLU A 155 -22.18 22.01 -26.32
CA GLU A 155 -21.64 22.99 -25.38
C GLU A 155 -21.97 22.60 -23.93
N ALA A 156 -21.03 22.83 -23.02
CA ALA A 156 -21.25 22.67 -21.58
C ALA A 156 -22.24 23.73 -21.10
N ARG A 157 -23.47 23.33 -20.78
CA ARG A 157 -24.44 24.23 -20.14
C ARG A 157 -24.07 24.42 -18.66
N ASP A 158 -23.97 25.67 -18.23
CA ASP A 158 -23.86 26.01 -16.83
C ASP A 158 -25.24 25.94 -16.17
N LEU A 159 -25.57 24.74 -15.68
CA LEU A 159 -26.80 24.49 -14.93
C LEU A 159 -26.90 25.38 -13.67
N SER A 160 -25.78 25.80 -13.08
CA SER A 160 -25.80 26.66 -11.90
C SER A 160 -26.18 28.10 -12.26
N GLU A 161 -25.75 28.58 -13.42
CA GLU A 161 -26.20 29.86 -13.97
C GLU A 161 -27.69 29.82 -14.35
N ASP A 162 -28.14 28.75 -15.00
CA ASP A 162 -29.55 28.58 -15.39
C ASP A 162 -30.49 28.55 -14.16
N LEU A 163 -30.09 27.86 -13.09
CA LEU A 163 -30.88 27.73 -11.86
C LEU A 163 -30.85 28.98 -10.97
N SER A 164 -29.78 29.77 -11.02
CA SER A 164 -29.67 31.00 -10.22
C SER A 164 -30.44 32.20 -10.80
N ARG A 165 -30.95 32.07 -12.02
CA ARG A 165 -31.77 33.08 -12.71
C ARG A 165 -33.28 32.78 -12.66
N ALA A 166 -33.69 31.64 -12.10
CA ALA A 166 -35.08 31.21 -11.94
C ALA A 166 -35.65 31.61 -10.57
#